data_AF-A0A915NL04-F1
#
_entry.id   AF-A0A915NL04-F1
#
_cell.length_a   1.000
_cell.length_b   1.000
_cell.length_c   1.000
_cell.angle_alpha   90.00
_cell.angle_beta   90.00
_cell.angle_gamma   90.00
#
_symmetry.space_group_name_H-M   'P 1'
#
loop_
_entity.id
_entity.type
_entity.pdbx_description
1 polymer ?
#
loop_
_entity_poly.entity_id
_entity_poly.type
_entity_poly.pdbx_seq_one_letter_code
_entity_poly.pdbx_strand_id
1 'polypeptide(L)'
;MSKQVLNFLFSEDFQLLEGGSEILGTTVYWSDMDVLCILPKYINIYDFIAEDDSGLYGSLMDVIGSDNINIVKSTRILMLEFKMNGIDVDLIYAQIPFEKIGENFDILDNEIIEENKNERSILALAG
;
A
#
# COMPACT_ATOMS: atom_id res chain seq x y z
N MET A 1 9.09 -6.74 -17.58
CA MET A 1 7.86 -6.35 -16.87
C MET A 1 6.79 -7.39 -17.16
N SER A 2 6.47 -8.23 -16.18
CA SER A 2 5.42 -9.24 -16.28
C SER A 2 4.05 -8.57 -16.54
N LYS A 3 3.20 -9.21 -17.34
CA LYS A 3 1.83 -8.71 -17.64
C LYS A 3 0.97 -8.62 -16.38
N GLN A 4 1.27 -9.38 -15.33
CA GLN A 4 0.53 -9.38 -14.08
C GLN A 4 0.93 -8.19 -13.20
N VAL A 5 2.20 -7.82 -13.18
CA VAL A 5 2.71 -6.59 -12.54
C VAL A 5 2.01 -5.35 -13.08
N LEU A 6 1.87 -5.28 -14.41
CA LEU A 6 1.11 -4.23 -15.08
C LEU A 6 -0.37 -4.28 -14.70
N ASN A 7 -0.98 -5.45 -14.65
CA ASN A 7 -2.41 -5.55 -14.32
C ASN A 7 -2.71 -5.27 -12.86
N PHE A 8 -1.81 -5.58 -11.93
CA PHE A 8 -1.96 -5.15 -10.54
C PHE A 8 -1.68 -3.65 -10.49
N LEU A 9 -0.48 -3.18 -10.84
CA LEU A 9 -0.08 -1.78 -10.70
C LEU A 9 -0.95 -0.78 -11.47
N PHE A 10 -1.66 -1.24 -12.51
CA PHE A 10 -2.61 -0.47 -13.30
C PHE A 10 -4.04 -1.05 -13.23
N SER A 11 -4.38 -1.90 -12.25
CA SER A 11 -5.79 -2.19 -11.97
C SER A 11 -6.42 -0.91 -11.44
N GLU A 12 -7.65 -0.62 -11.87
CA GLU A 12 -8.46 0.46 -11.28
C GLU A 12 -8.93 0.13 -9.85
N ASP A 13 -8.42 -0.97 -9.27
CA ASP A 13 -8.96 -1.53 -8.06
C ASP A 13 -8.26 -1.00 -6.81
N PHE A 14 -7.06 -0.41 -6.91
CA PHE A 14 -6.33 0.14 -5.77
C PHE A 14 -5.97 1.62 -5.97
N GLN A 15 -5.67 2.31 -4.86
CA GLN A 15 -5.19 3.69 -4.87
C GLN A 15 -3.95 3.84 -3.98
N LEU A 16 -2.94 4.55 -4.48
CA LEU A 16 -1.75 4.91 -3.70
C LEU A 16 -1.87 6.37 -3.27
N LEU A 17 -1.66 6.63 -1.99
CA LEU A 17 -1.57 7.98 -1.44
C LEU A 17 -0.21 8.16 -0.76
N GLU A 18 0.38 9.34 -0.91
CA GLU A 18 1.54 9.75 -0.11
C GLU A 18 1.10 10.00 1.33
N GLY A 19 1.97 9.68 2.28
CA GLY A 19 1.76 9.91 3.71
C GLY A 19 2.89 10.73 4.34
N GLY A 20 2.85 10.84 5.67
CA GLY A 20 3.98 11.30 6.46
C GLY A 20 4.54 12.66 6.07
N SER A 21 5.87 12.74 5.92
CA SER A 21 6.56 14.03 5.74
C SER A 21 6.26 14.72 4.39
N GLU A 22 5.83 13.95 3.38
CA GLU A 22 5.51 14.41 2.03
C GLU A 22 4.25 15.29 2.03
N ILE A 23 3.15 14.78 2.58
CA ILE A 23 1.87 15.53 2.66
C ILE A 23 1.95 16.74 3.59
N LEU A 24 2.90 16.73 4.54
CA LEU A 24 3.16 17.85 5.45
C LEU A 24 4.06 18.93 4.84
N GLY A 25 4.69 18.66 3.68
CA GLY A 25 5.63 19.59 3.04
C GLY A 25 6.93 19.75 3.82
N THR A 26 7.34 18.71 4.56
CA THR A 26 8.54 18.71 5.41
C THR A 26 9.64 17.74 4.95
N THR A 27 9.46 17.11 3.79
CA THR A 27 10.43 16.19 3.17
C THR A 27 11.79 16.84 2.99
N VAL A 28 12.85 16.09 3.30
CA VAL A 28 14.24 16.44 3.01
C VAL A 28 14.89 15.34 2.18
N TYR A 29 16.08 15.60 1.62
CA TYR A 29 16.76 14.68 0.69
C TYR A 29 16.97 13.24 1.22
N TRP A 30 17.01 13.05 2.54
CA TRP A 30 17.20 11.74 3.18
C TRP A 30 15.93 11.18 3.81
N SER A 31 14.78 11.82 3.58
CA SER A 31 13.49 11.29 4.02
C SER A 31 13.19 9.99 3.28
N ASP A 32 12.59 9.07 4.02
CA ASP A 32 11.81 7.97 3.48
C ASP A 32 10.53 8.48 2.79
N MET A 33 9.92 7.58 2.02
CA MET A 33 8.65 7.81 1.35
C MET A 33 7.60 6.90 1.96
N ASP A 34 6.67 7.49 2.72
CA ASP A 34 5.48 6.81 3.21
C ASP A 34 4.43 6.73 2.09
N VAL A 35 4.01 5.51 1.74
CA VAL A 35 2.98 5.29 0.72
C VAL A 35 1.88 4.41 1.29
N LEU A 36 0.66 4.93 1.35
CA LEU A 36 -0.53 4.18 1.73
C LEU A 36 -1.13 3.50 0.49
N CYS A 37 -1.20 2.16 0.52
CA CYS A 37 -1.84 1.33 -0.49
C CYS A 37 -3.26 0.96 -0.04
N ILE A 38 -4.24 1.62 -0.66
CA ILE A 38 -5.66 1.47 -0.39
C ILE A 38 -6.23 0.39 -1.29
N LEU A 39 -6.84 -0.62 -0.68
CA LEU A 39 -7.35 -1.82 -1.35
C LEU A 39 -8.83 -2.03 -1.03
N PRO A 40 -9.64 -2.52 -1.98
CA PRO A 40 -11.03 -2.83 -1.77
C PRO A 40 -11.16 -4.12 -0.96
N LYS A 41 -12.35 -4.34 -0.40
CA LYS A 41 -12.63 -5.41 0.56
C LYS A 41 -12.32 -6.83 0.05
N TYR A 42 -12.39 -7.07 -1.26
CA TYR A 42 -12.15 -8.40 -1.82
C TYR A 42 -10.65 -8.72 -2.00
N ILE A 43 -9.78 -7.71 -2.03
CA ILE A 43 -8.32 -7.91 -2.10
C ILE A 43 -7.81 -8.06 -0.68
N ASN A 44 -7.36 -9.26 -0.34
CA ASN A 44 -7.00 -9.59 1.02
C ASN A 44 -5.50 -9.40 1.28
N ILE A 45 -5.12 -9.51 2.55
CA ILE A 45 -3.73 -9.39 3.01
C ILE A 45 -2.76 -10.37 2.33
N TYR A 46 -3.21 -11.57 1.97
CA TYR A 46 -2.39 -12.57 1.28
C TYR A 46 -2.08 -12.14 -0.15
N ASP A 47 -3.00 -11.46 -0.83
CA ASP A 47 -2.75 -10.90 -2.16
C ASP A 47 -1.70 -9.76 -2.10
N PHE A 48 -1.62 -9.05 -0.97
CA PHE A 48 -0.60 -8.02 -0.74
C PHE A 48 0.79 -8.61 -0.47
N ILE A 49 0.89 -9.67 0.35
CA ILE A 49 2.17 -10.27 0.77
C ILE A 49 2.60 -11.51 -0.02
N ALA A 50 1.83 -11.95 -1.02
CA ALA A 50 2.16 -13.16 -1.77
C ALA A 50 3.50 -12.97 -2.50
N GLU A 51 4.41 -13.90 -2.21
CA GLU A 51 5.78 -13.85 -2.71
C GLU A 51 5.92 -14.32 -4.18
N ASP A 52 4.86 -14.91 -4.73
CA ASP A 52 4.78 -15.26 -6.14
C ASP A 52 4.17 -14.11 -6.98
N ASP A 53 4.20 -14.27 -8.30
CA ASP A 53 3.70 -13.26 -9.26
C ASP A 53 2.18 -13.04 -9.19
N SER A 54 1.46 -13.70 -8.28
CA SER A 54 0.02 -13.51 -8.08
C SER A 54 -0.33 -12.32 -7.18
N GLY A 55 0.63 -11.81 -6.41
CA GLY A 55 0.43 -10.70 -5.47
C GLY A 55 1.28 -9.47 -5.74
N LEU A 56 1.05 -8.43 -4.92
CA LEU A 56 1.79 -7.17 -5.00
C LEU A 56 3.27 -7.34 -4.66
N TYR A 57 3.60 -8.09 -3.61
CA TYR A 57 5.00 -8.33 -3.25
C TYR A 57 5.80 -8.98 -4.39
N GLY A 58 5.32 -10.10 -4.95
CA GLY A 58 6.00 -10.75 -6.08
C GLY A 58 6.08 -9.83 -7.29
N SER A 59 5.01 -9.08 -7.54
CA SER A 59 5.00 -8.08 -8.60
C SER A 59 6.03 -6.96 -8.41
N LEU A 60 6.23 -6.50 -7.17
CA LEU A 60 7.25 -5.51 -6.85
C LEU A 60 8.65 -6.11 -7.02
N MET A 61 8.88 -7.36 -6.59
CA MET A 61 10.18 -8.03 -6.76
C MET A 61 10.63 -8.04 -8.23
N ASP A 62 9.70 -8.22 -9.16
CA ASP A 62 9.94 -8.16 -10.61
C ASP A 62 10.39 -6.76 -11.10
N VAL A 63 9.97 -5.70 -10.43
CA VAL A 63 10.26 -4.30 -10.79
C VAL A 63 11.53 -3.82 -10.11
N ILE A 64 11.69 -4.07 -8.81
CA ILE A 64 12.76 -3.49 -7.99
C ILE A 64 13.92 -4.44 -7.68
N GLY A 65 13.78 -5.73 -8.02
CA GLY A 65 14.74 -6.79 -7.73
C GLY A 65 14.48 -7.51 -6.39
N SER A 66 14.72 -8.82 -6.38
CA SER A 66 14.31 -9.77 -5.33
C SER A 66 14.87 -9.52 -3.92
N ASP A 67 16.01 -8.83 -3.81
CA ASP A 67 16.78 -8.79 -2.55
C ASP A 67 16.42 -7.59 -1.66
N ASN A 68 15.43 -6.79 -2.05
CA ASN A 68 15.20 -5.45 -1.49
C ASN A 68 13.82 -5.25 -0.84
N ILE A 69 12.94 -6.26 -0.76
CA ILE A 69 11.63 -6.10 -0.12
C ILE A 69 11.59 -6.84 1.20
N ASN A 70 11.30 -6.11 2.27
CA ASN A 70 11.10 -6.65 3.61
C ASN A 70 9.61 -6.58 3.98
N ILE A 71 9.04 -7.68 4.45
CA ILE A 71 7.66 -7.71 4.94
C ILE A 71 7.68 -7.46 6.45
N VAL A 72 7.21 -6.29 6.88
CA VAL A 72 7.19 -5.93 8.30
C VAL A 72 5.89 -6.42 8.94
N LYS A 73 5.98 -7.56 9.65
CA LYS A 73 4.84 -8.19 10.32
C LYS A 73 4.73 -7.88 11.83
N SER A 74 5.73 -7.21 12.40
CA SER A 74 5.84 -6.96 13.84
C SER A 74 5.17 -5.66 14.31
N THR A 75 4.61 -4.88 13.40
CA THR A 75 3.99 -3.58 13.68
C THR A 75 2.46 -3.70 13.80
N ARG A 76 1.81 -2.64 14.31
CA ARG A 76 0.35 -2.57 14.44
C ARG A 76 -0.36 -2.42 13.08
N ILE A 77 0.40 -2.07 12.05
CA ILE A 77 0.01 -2.00 10.65
C ILE A 77 0.79 -3.06 9.88
N LEU A 78 0.44 -3.33 8.62
CA LEU A 78 1.25 -4.17 7.75
C LEU A 78 1.89 -3.27 6.70
N MET A 79 3.17 -3.48 6.41
CA MET A 79 3.86 -2.74 5.35
C MET A 79 4.92 -3.60 4.66
N LEU A 80 5.27 -3.20 3.44
CA LEU A 80 6.47 -3.62 2.73
C LEU A 80 7.48 -2.47 2.77
N GLU A 81 8.67 -2.73 3.27
CA GLU A 81 9.79 -1.78 3.23
C GLU A 81 10.70 -2.16 2.06
N PHE A 82 11.08 -1.20 1.23
CA PHE A 82 12.03 -1.44 0.15
C PHE A 82 12.78 -0.18 -0.29
N LYS A 83 13.82 -0.38 -1.10
CA LYS A 83 14.58 0.72 -1.72
C LYS A 83 14.22 0.87 -3.19
N MET A 84 13.76 2.05 -3.60
CA MET A 84 13.52 2.40 -4.99
C MET A 84 14.38 3.60 -5.39
N ASN A 85 15.27 3.41 -6.38
CA ASN A 85 16.19 4.45 -6.86
C ASN A 85 17.02 5.14 -5.75
N GLY A 86 17.36 4.40 -4.69
CA GLY A 86 18.13 4.92 -3.56
C GLY A 86 17.31 5.51 -2.42
N ILE A 87 15.99 5.64 -2.59
CA ILE A 87 15.04 6.15 -1.59
C ILE A 87 14.43 4.96 -0.85
N ASP A 88 14.37 5.05 0.48
CA ASP A 88 13.66 4.08 1.32
C ASP A 88 12.13 4.35 1.22
N VAL A 89 11.34 3.31 1.00
CA VAL A 89 9.90 3.38 0.76
C VAL A 89 9.17 2.43 1.72
N ASP A 90 8.21 2.98 2.44
CA ASP A 90 7.34 2.26 3.35
C ASP A 90 5.95 2.15 2.72
N LEU A 91 5.64 1.00 2.11
CA LEU A 91 4.36 0.75 1.46
C LEU A 91 3.38 0.08 2.43
N ILE A 92 2.45 0.86 2.96
CA ILE A 92 1.52 0.48 4.01
C ILE A 92 0.25 -0.12 3.42
N TYR A 93 -0.21 -1.25 3.95
CA TYR A 93 -1.47 -1.88 3.58
C TYR A 93 -2.66 -1.26 4.32
N ALA A 94 -3.65 -0.79 3.56
CA ALA A 94 -4.96 -0.40 4.07
C ALA A 94 -6.08 -0.97 3.22
N GLN A 95 -6.96 -1.78 3.84
CA GLN A 95 -8.15 -2.29 3.17
C GLN A 95 -9.38 -1.51 3.63
N ILE A 96 -10.17 -1.02 2.68
CA ILE A 96 -11.43 -0.32 2.95
C ILE A 96 -12.61 -1.29 2.91
N PRO A 97 -13.74 -0.97 3.58
CA PRO A 97 -14.91 -1.86 3.65
C PRO A 97 -15.72 -1.91 2.34
N PHE A 98 -15.31 -1.16 1.32
CA PHE A 98 -16.03 -1.02 0.05
C PHE A 98 -15.56 -2.04 -1.00
N GLU A 99 -16.48 -2.44 -1.88
CA GLU A 99 -16.20 -3.37 -2.98
C GLU A 99 -15.39 -2.73 -4.12
N LYS A 100 -15.35 -1.39 -4.21
CA LYS A 100 -14.60 -0.66 -5.25
C LYS A 100 -14.12 0.67 -4.71
N ILE A 101 -12.99 1.15 -5.24
CA ILE A 101 -12.53 2.52 -5.07
C ILE A 101 -13.13 3.34 -6.22
N GLY A 102 -13.99 4.30 -5.90
CA GLY A 102 -14.63 5.15 -6.92
C GLY A 102 -13.73 6.28 -7.39
N GLU A 103 -14.04 6.87 -8.55
CA GLU A 103 -13.30 8.05 -9.09
C GLU A 103 -13.28 9.25 -8.13
N ASN A 104 -14.27 9.36 -7.24
CA ASN A 104 -14.38 10.41 -6.23
C ASN A 104 -14.12 9.87 -4.82
N PHE A 105 -13.28 8.84 -4.69
CA PHE A 105 -12.91 8.29 -3.38
C PHE A 105 -12.25 9.37 -2.52
N ASP A 106 -12.83 9.62 -1.34
CA ASP A 106 -12.29 10.52 -0.33
C ASP A 106 -11.88 9.70 0.89
N ILE A 107 -10.58 9.62 1.17
CA ILE A 107 -10.06 8.90 2.34
C ILE A 107 -10.57 9.49 3.67
N LEU A 108 -10.99 10.75 3.66
CA LEU A 108 -11.52 11.44 4.85
C LEU A 108 -13.00 11.16 5.08
N ASP A 109 -13.66 10.36 4.23
CA ASP A 109 -15.03 9.94 4.46
C ASP A 109 -15.11 9.06 5.71
N ASN A 110 -15.88 9.53 6.71
CA ASN A 110 -16.07 8.83 7.97
C ASN A 110 -16.69 7.44 7.78
N GLU A 111 -17.45 7.21 6.70
CA GLU A 111 -18.03 5.90 6.38
C GLU A 111 -16.94 4.82 6.26
N ILE A 112 -15.74 5.19 5.77
CA ILE A 112 -14.59 4.29 5.71
C ILE A 112 -14.22 3.78 7.10
N ILE A 113 -14.17 4.66 8.11
CA ILE A 113 -13.76 4.29 9.47
C ILE A 113 -14.91 3.58 10.21
N GLU A 114 -16.15 4.07 10.04
CA GLU A 114 -17.33 3.53 10.71
C GLU A 114 -17.66 2.10 10.26
N GLU A 115 -17.46 1.77 8.98
CA GLU A 115 -17.75 0.44 8.44
C GLU A 115 -16.57 -0.53 8.49
N ASN A 116 -15.33 -0.04 8.67
CA ASN A 116 -14.15 -0.88 8.66
C ASN A 116 -14.02 -1.69 9.96
N LYS A 117 -13.94 -3.02 9.82
CA LYS A 117 -13.76 -3.94 10.96
C LYS A 117 -12.31 -4.38 11.13
N ASN A 118 -11.41 -3.95 10.25
CA ASN A 118 -10.00 -4.27 10.29
C ASN A 118 -9.23 -3.16 11.02
N GLU A 119 -8.90 -3.40 12.29
CA GLU A 119 -8.15 -2.46 13.14
C GLU A 119 -6.82 -2.03 12.51
N ARG A 120 -6.10 -2.95 11.82
CA ARG A 120 -4.83 -2.61 11.17
C ARG A 120 -5.03 -1.60 10.05
N SER A 121 -6.12 -1.75 9.28
CA SER A 121 -6.45 -0.82 8.21
C SER A 121 -6.92 0.53 8.76
N ILE A 122 -7.69 0.55 9.86
CA ILE A 122 -8.04 1.81 10.54
C ILE A 122 -6.78 2.55 11.00
N LEU A 123 -5.82 1.85 11.61
CA LEU A 123 -4.56 2.45 12.05
C LEU A 123 -3.71 2.94 10.88
N ALA A 124 -3.69 2.19 9.77
CA ALA A 124 -2.98 2.60 8.56
C ALA A 124 -3.59 3.85 7.92
N LEU A 125 -4.91 3.96 7.85
CA LEU A 125 -5.64 5.11 7.32
C LEU A 125 -5.47 6.40 8.15
N ALA A 126 -5.01 6.28 9.39
CA ALA A 126 -4.82 7.41 10.31
C ALA A 126 -3.42 8.05 10.23
N GLY A 127 -2.47 7.42 9.52
CA GLY A 127 -1.12 7.94 9.30
C GLY A 127 -1.05 8.82 8.07
#